data_AF-A0A437QRU0-F1
#
_entry.id   AF-A0A437QRU0-F1
#
_cell.length_a   1.000
_cell.length_b   1.000
_cell.length_c   1.000
_cell.angle_alpha   90.00
_cell.angle_beta   90.00
_cell.angle_gamma   90.00
#
_symmetry.space_group_name_H-M   'P 1'
#
loop_
_entity.id
_entity.type
_entity.pdbx_description
1 polymer ?
#
loop_
_entity_poly.entity_id
_entity_poly.type
_entity_poly.pdbx_seq_one_letter_code
_entity_poly.pdbx_strand_id
1 'polypeptide(L)'
;MSTYERPFLVSGRNTVIHKQKKLDLIIINNESDPVVIVSRTGVKIFTEEVPANRVEAKERYMDIVDIGSSDVFGETKTLLFVQALNNKEYKIDYTKIGTELFIRVHQENYI
;
A
#
# COMPACT_ATOMS: atom_id res chain seq x y z
N MET A 1 13.64 17.75 -14.80
CA MET A 1 13.68 16.87 -13.61
C MET A 1 13.11 15.53 -14.04
N SER A 2 13.87 14.43 -14.00
CA SER A 2 13.33 13.15 -14.46
C SER A 2 12.17 12.77 -13.56
N THR A 3 10.96 12.83 -14.11
CA THR A 3 9.74 12.36 -13.47
C THR A 3 9.87 10.85 -13.31
N TYR A 4 10.50 10.41 -12.22
CA TYR A 4 10.39 9.01 -11.81
C TYR A 4 8.92 8.79 -11.54
N GLU A 5 8.26 8.10 -12.46
CA GLU A 5 6.87 7.70 -12.33
C GLU A 5 6.75 6.90 -11.04
N ARG A 6 5.83 7.29 -10.14
CA ARG A 6 5.62 6.57 -8.87
C ARG A 6 5.33 5.09 -9.17
N PRO A 7 5.73 4.13 -8.32
CA PRO A 7 5.46 2.70 -8.54
C PRO A 7 3.98 2.31 -8.34
N PHE A 8 3.11 3.30 -8.14
CA PHE A 8 1.68 3.16 -7.95
C PHE A 8 0.90 4.30 -8.61
N LEU A 9 -0.40 4.09 -8.76
CA LEU A 9 -1.40 5.12 -9.05
C LEU A 9 -2.40 5.17 -7.90
N VAL A 10 -3.05 6.32 -7.73
CA VAL A 10 -4.21 6.47 -6.85
C VAL A 10 -5.47 6.67 -7.69
N SER A 11 -6.57 6.09 -7.25
CA SER A 11 -7.91 6.36 -7.79
C SER A 11 -8.76 7.07 -6.74
N GLY A 12 -9.73 7.89 -7.18
CA GLY A 12 -10.62 8.65 -6.30
C GLY A 12 -11.55 7.81 -5.39
N ARG A 13 -11.40 6.48 -5.35
CA ARG A 13 -12.21 5.55 -4.54
C ARG A 13 -11.40 4.85 -3.43
N ASN A 14 -10.43 5.54 -2.85
CA ASN A 14 -9.49 4.98 -1.86
C ASN A 14 -8.76 3.74 -2.39
N THR A 15 -8.35 3.76 -3.66
CA THR A 15 -7.65 2.63 -4.29
C THR A 15 -6.22 3.01 -4.62
N VAL A 16 -5.28 2.19 -4.14
CA VAL A 16 -3.88 2.22 -4.58
C VAL A 16 -3.67 1.10 -5.59
N ILE A 17 -3.16 1.44 -6.77
CA ILE A 17 -2.92 0.50 -7.86
C ILE A 17 -1.42 0.34 -8.01
N HIS A 18 -0.88 -0.82 -7.66
CA HIS A 18 0.54 -1.10 -7.79
C HIS A 18 0.89 -1.44 -9.25
N LYS A 19 1.88 -0.75 -9.83
CA LYS A 19 2.24 -0.90 -11.25
C LYS A 19 3.69 -1.28 -11.53
N GLN A 20 4.54 -1.44 -10.51
CA GLN A 20 5.98 -1.68 -10.70
C GLN A 20 6.49 -2.90 -9.94
N LYS A 21 6.80 -3.99 -10.65
CA LYS A 21 7.28 -5.26 -10.08
C LYS A 21 8.60 -5.20 -9.30
N LYS A 22 9.37 -4.13 -9.43
CA LYS A 22 10.72 -3.99 -8.84
C LYS A 22 10.72 -3.42 -7.43
N LEU A 23 9.61 -2.82 -7.00
CA LEU A 23 9.51 -2.17 -5.69
C LEU A 23 8.28 -2.68 -4.98
N ASP A 24 8.40 -3.05 -3.71
CA ASP A 24 7.24 -3.27 -2.86
C ASP A 24 6.74 -1.92 -2.31
N LEU A 25 5.43 -1.79 -2.10
CA LEU A 25 4.84 -0.57 -1.53
C LEU A 25 4.64 -0.77 -0.03
N ILE A 26 5.12 0.18 0.77
CA ILE A 26 4.94 0.24 2.22
C ILE A 26 3.86 1.29 2.53
N ILE A 27 2.64 0.83 2.77
CA ILE A 27 1.47 1.67 3.02
C ILE A 27 1.40 2.05 4.50
N ILE A 28 1.41 3.35 4.76
CA ILE A 28 1.28 3.96 6.09
C ILE A 28 -0.01 4.77 6.12
N ASN A 29 -0.95 4.40 7.00
CA ASN A 29 -2.21 5.11 7.19
C ASN A 29 -2.10 6.27 8.18
N ASN A 30 -1.60 5.95 9.36
CA ASN A 30 -1.22 6.88 10.42
C ASN A 30 -0.18 6.19 11.32
N GLU A 31 0.29 6.88 12.35
CA GLU A 31 1.33 6.36 13.26
C GLU A 31 0.88 5.19 14.15
N SER A 32 -0.43 5.04 14.38
CA SER A 32 -1.00 4.04 15.30
C SER A 32 -1.46 2.75 14.61
N ASP A 33 -1.70 2.82 13.31
CA ASP A 33 -2.22 1.71 12.52
C ASP A 33 -1.11 0.78 12.01
N PRO A 34 -1.42 -0.52 11.83
CA PRO A 34 -0.47 -1.44 11.21
C PRO A 34 -0.06 -0.98 9.81
N VAL A 35 1.25 -1.00 9.56
CA VAL A 35 1.82 -0.77 8.24
C VAL A 35 1.58 -2.01 7.38
N VAL A 36 1.28 -1.79 6.10
CA VAL A 36 0.94 -2.85 5.15
C VAL A 36 1.96 -2.86 4.02
N ILE A 37 2.45 -4.04 3.65
CA ILE A 37 3.29 -4.22 2.47
C ILE A 37 2.47 -4.81 1.33
N VAL A 38 2.57 -4.17 0.17
CA VAL A 38 2.04 -4.63 -1.11
C VAL A 38 3.21 -5.08 -1.96
N SER A 39 3.28 -6.38 -2.22
CA SER A 39 4.33 -6.96 -3.03
C SER A 39 3.77 -7.55 -4.32
N ARG A 40 4.66 -8.12 -5.13
CA ARG A 40 4.25 -8.89 -6.30
C ARG A 40 3.33 -10.08 -5.97
N THR A 41 3.45 -10.67 -4.78
CA THR A 41 2.70 -11.88 -4.42
C THR A 41 1.38 -11.60 -3.69
N GLY A 42 1.20 -10.39 -3.16
CA GLY A 42 -0.04 -9.98 -2.52
C GLY A 42 0.16 -8.90 -1.46
N VAL A 43 -0.76 -8.87 -0.50
CA VAL A 43 -0.81 -7.85 0.56
C VAL A 43 -0.75 -8.54 1.91
N LYS A 44 0.10 -8.04 2.82
CA LYS A 44 0.23 -8.53 4.20
C LYS A 44 0.63 -7.41 5.15
N ILE A 45 0.50 -7.66 6.45
CA ILE A 45 1.05 -6.77 7.48
C ILE A 45 2.57 -6.73 7.33
N PHE A 46 3.14 -5.52 7.38
CA PHE A 46 4.57 -5.29 7.43
C PHE A 46 5.04 -5.30 8.89
N THR A 47 5.92 -6.24 9.22
CA THR A 47 6.40 -6.46 10.60
C THR A 47 7.84 -6.07 10.81
N GLU A 48 8.54 -5.66 9.75
CA GLU A 48 9.90 -5.14 9.82
C GLU A 48 9.90 -3.66 10.17
N GLU A 49 11.07 -3.13 10.51
CA GLU A 49 11.24 -1.69 10.72
C GLU A 49 10.94 -0.91 9.43
N VAL A 50 10.11 0.12 9.55
CA VAL A 50 9.77 1.02 8.45
C VAL A 50 11.01 1.85 8.10
N PRO A 51 11.42 1.92 6.82
CA PRO A 51 12.57 2.73 6.44
C PRO A 51 12.38 4.19 6.88
N ALA A 52 13.42 4.78 7.46
CA ALA A 52 13.34 6.14 8.02
C ALA A 52 13.20 7.21 6.93
N ASN A 53 13.57 6.89 5.70
CA ASN A 53 13.49 7.81 4.57
C ASN A 53 13.42 7.08 3.21
N ARG A 54 13.14 7.84 2.15
CA ARG A 54 13.02 7.33 0.77
C ARG A 54 14.31 6.71 0.21
N VAL A 55 15.49 7.11 0.69
CA VAL A 55 16.77 6.55 0.21
C VAL A 55 16.91 5.14 0.75
N GLU A 56 16.74 4.96 2.06
CA GLU A 56 16.77 3.65 2.71
C GLU A 56 15.69 2.71 2.14
N ALA A 57 14.48 3.22 1.91
CA ALA A 57 13.42 2.44 1.29
C ALA A 57 13.86 1.89 -0.08
N LYS A 58 14.46 2.73 -0.93
CA LYS A 58 14.93 2.32 -2.25
C LYS A 58 16.07 1.30 -2.20
N GLU A 59 16.98 1.40 -1.24
CA GLU A 59 18.04 0.41 -1.00
C GLU A 59 17.44 -0.97 -0.65
N ARG A 60 16.28 -0.98 0.01
CA ARG A 60 15.50 -2.18 0.34
C ARG A 60 14.51 -2.60 -0.75
N TYR A 61 14.55 -1.98 -1.93
CA TYR A 61 13.58 -2.20 -3.01
C TYR A 61 12.13 -1.93 -2.58
N MET A 62 11.92 -0.87 -1.80
CA MET A 62 10.63 -0.42 -1.28
C MET A 62 10.34 1.02 -1.71
N ASP A 63 9.06 1.40 -1.70
CA ASP A 63 8.62 2.79 -1.75
C ASP A 63 7.57 3.06 -0.66
N ILE A 64 7.67 4.21 0.00
CA ILE A 64 6.79 4.58 1.11
C ILE A 64 5.56 5.28 0.53
N VAL A 65 4.39 4.74 0.87
CA VAL A 65 3.07 5.25 0.47
C VAL A 65 2.34 5.72 1.72
N ASP A 66 2.64 6.95 2.13
CA ASP A 66 1.86 7.65 3.17
C ASP A 66 0.54 8.11 2.57
N ILE A 67 -0.56 7.42 2.91
CA ILE A 67 -1.88 7.70 2.35
C ILE A 67 -2.55 8.93 2.96
N GLY A 68 -2.12 9.35 4.15
CA GLY A 68 -2.55 10.59 4.79
C GLY A 68 -1.93 11.84 4.17
N SER A 69 -0.81 11.70 3.47
CA SER A 69 -0.18 12.79 2.72
C SER A 69 -1.08 13.35 1.62
N SER A 70 -1.06 14.68 1.43
CA SER A 70 -1.75 15.38 0.34
C SER A 70 -1.33 14.90 -1.05
N ASP A 71 -0.15 14.28 -1.15
CA ASP A 71 0.37 13.70 -2.38
C ASP A 71 -0.33 12.38 -2.77
N VAL A 72 -1.11 11.78 -1.88
CA VAL A 72 -1.75 10.47 -2.08
C VAL A 72 -3.27 10.58 -1.96
N PHE A 73 -3.81 10.72 -0.75
CA PHE A 73 -5.25 11.01 -0.55
C PHE A 73 -5.53 12.20 0.36
N GLY A 74 -4.54 12.70 1.11
CA GLY A 74 -4.70 13.85 2.01
C GLY A 74 -5.45 13.56 3.31
N GLU A 75 -5.81 12.30 3.57
CA GLU A 75 -6.49 11.89 4.79
C GLU A 75 -6.24 10.40 5.09
N THR A 76 -6.29 10.06 6.38
CA THR A 76 -6.27 8.67 6.83
C THR A 76 -7.54 7.96 6.37
N LYS A 77 -7.46 6.66 6.10
CA LYS A 77 -8.59 5.87 5.61
C LYS A 77 -9.04 4.86 6.63
N THR A 78 -10.35 4.75 6.81
CA THR A 78 -10.97 3.60 7.47
C THR A 78 -10.93 2.36 6.59
N LEU A 79 -11.07 2.56 5.27
CA LEU A 79 -11.13 1.50 4.27
C LEU A 79 -10.26 1.86 3.06
N LEU A 80 -9.35 0.97 2.71
CA LEU A 80 -8.44 1.10 1.57
C LEU A 80 -8.56 -0.12 0.66
N PHE A 81 -8.55 0.11 -0.64
CA PHE A 81 -8.45 -0.94 -1.65
C PHE A 81 -7.05 -0.92 -2.27
N VAL A 82 -6.52 -2.10 -2.54
CA VAL A 82 -5.19 -2.27 -3.14
C VAL A 82 -5.28 -3.24 -4.29
N GLN A 83 -5.01 -2.77 -5.49
CA GLN A 83 -4.80 -3.64 -6.65
C GLN A 83 -3.33 -4.03 -6.71
N ALA A 84 -3.05 -5.29 -6.40
CA ALA A 84 -1.71 -5.84 -6.39
C ALA A 84 -1.35 -6.44 -7.75
N LEU A 85 -0.06 -6.73 -7.96
CA LEU A 85 0.46 -7.25 -9.23
C LEU A 85 0.13 -8.73 -9.50
N ASN A 86 -0.60 -9.38 -8.59
CA ASN A 86 -1.07 -10.76 -8.70
C ASN A 86 -2.51 -10.85 -9.25
N ASN A 87 -3.02 -9.78 -9.89
CA ASN A 87 -4.38 -9.65 -10.43
C ASN A 87 -5.51 -9.70 -9.38
N LYS A 88 -5.18 -9.56 -8.09
CA LYS A 88 -6.16 -9.48 -7.02
C LYS A 88 -6.31 -8.06 -6.53
N GLU A 89 -7.54 -7.72 -6.16
CA GLU A 89 -7.82 -6.54 -5.35
C GLU A 89 -8.00 -6.95 -3.90
N TYR A 90 -7.28 -6.30 -3.01
CA TYR A 90 -7.36 -6.48 -1.57
C TYR A 90 -8.14 -5.35 -0.94
N LYS A 91 -8.88 -5.67 0.10
CA LYS A 91 -9.53 -4.72 1.00
C LYS A 91 -8.78 -4.72 2.33
N ILE A 92 -8.37 -3.54 2.76
CA ILE A 92 -7.75 -3.27 4.06
C ILE A 92 -8.74 -2.45 4.88
N ASP A 93 -9.27 -3.02 5.95
CA ASP A 93 -10.28 -2.41 6.81
C ASP A 93 -9.68 -2.09 8.19
N TYR A 94 -9.26 -0.84 8.38
CA TYR A 94 -8.60 -0.37 9.61
C TYR A 94 -9.52 -0.42 10.84
N THR A 95 -10.83 -0.67 10.70
CA THR A 95 -11.70 -0.96 11.87
C THR A 95 -11.58 -2.40 12.38
N LYS A 96 -10.87 -3.26 11.65
CA LYS A 96 -10.77 -4.71 11.89
C LYS A 96 -9.36 -5.16 12.25
N ILE A 97 -8.49 -4.22 12.65
CA ILE A 97 -7.12 -4.49 13.10
C ILE A 97 -7.13 -5.61 14.15
N GLY A 98 -6.17 -6.54 14.05
CA GLY A 98 -6.05 -7.70 14.93
C GLY A 98 -6.98 -8.87 14.60
N THR A 99 -7.78 -8.77 13.54
CA THR A 99 -8.65 -9.87 13.08
C THR A 99 -8.30 -10.33 11.66
N GLU A 100 -8.78 -11.51 11.28
CA GLU A 100 -8.67 -12.02 9.90
C GLU A 100 -9.43 -11.16 8.87
N LEU A 101 -10.30 -10.25 9.32
CA LEU A 101 -11.03 -9.33 8.46
C LEU A 101 -10.21 -8.07 8.11
N PHE A 102 -9.04 -7.86 8.72
CA PHE A 102 -8.19 -6.69 8.48
C PHE A 102 -7.73 -6.61 7.03
N ILE A 103 -7.19 -7.71 6.47
CA ILE A 103 -6.74 -7.80 5.07
C ILE A 103 -7.45 -8.97 4.44
N ARG A 104 -8.22 -8.72 3.38
CA ARG A 104 -8.90 -9.76 2.61
C ARG A 104 -8.77 -9.53 1.12
N VAL A 105 -8.77 -10.63 0.36
CA VAL A 105 -9.04 -10.54 -1.07
C VAL A 105 -10.49 -10.08 -1.25
N HIS A 106 -10.67 -8.94 -1.90
CA HIS A 106 -11.98 -8.40 -2.29
C HIS A 106 -12.43 -8.98 -3.62
N GLN A 107 -11.51 -9.09 -4.58
CA GLN A 107 -11.75 -9.65 -5.90
C GLN A 107 -10.56 -10.52 -6.34
N GLU A 108 -10.84 -11.74 -6.80
CA GLU A 108 -9.83 -12.74 -7.19
C GLU A 108 -9.27 -12.51 -8.61
N ASN A 109 -10.05 -11.91 -9.52
CA ASN A 109 -9.63 -11.59 -10.87
C ASN A 109 -10.07 -10.16 -11.20
N TYR A 110 -9.12 -9.23 -11.16
CA TYR A 110 -9.31 -7.86 -11.60
C TYR A 110 -8.69 -7.70 -13.00
N ILE A 111 -9.40 -8.17 -14.03
CA ILE A 111 -9.20 -7.89 -15.47
C ILE A 111 -10.58 -7.96 -16.15
#